data_AF-A0AAN6IM85-F1
#
_entry.id   AF-A0AAN6IM85-F1
#
_cell.length_a   1.000
_cell.length_b   1.000
_cell.length_c   1.000
_cell.angle_alpha   90.00
_cell.angle_beta   90.00
_cell.angle_gamma   90.00
#
_symmetry.space_group_name_H-M   'P 1'
#
loop_
_entity.id
_entity.type
_entity.pdbx_description
1 polymer ?
#
loop_
_entity_poly.entity_id
_entity_poly.type
_entity_poly.pdbx_seq_one_letter_code
_entity_poly.pdbx_strand_id
1 'polypeptide(L)'
;MDDAISQFVERHTQLVERERAYEMEQTRELAARLRPTYLQKLGLGLAGLRITQTRTGLGGKLVLTAEAYVAGDTLAPTTLRVGDIVGVQDAKYDSKPEAKHDAKSEASHLSGVVWAITDTLIKIALNSDTDIPAEWRERCSVVKLANDTTYTRILHALRGLLACAQRPELHHVLFGTSAPSFDKSQVAFLDESLNESQRQAVQRAVDAHNVALIHGPPGTGKTHTVVECVRQLVARKQRVLVCGPSNVAVDNLVERLARVRDIRLVRLGHPARILPGAVSHSLSYQTKYSDQGALLRDVRAELDSALSRISKCKRAAERRELYGAIKDLRKEFRRREAQVITQTVAGAQVVLSTLSGAASRDLAKCGARFDVVVIDEATQAVEGECWIAALQAPKLILAGDHHQLPPTVKSQAADNLLDTTLFERVRTKFGSLVCCMLSTQYRMHEDIMRVSSDRLYDGLLVADPAVASHVLSDLDHIDDTDDTRVPLVFIDTADAGMLEDTDAAELRGSLSDQDSKLNRGEAQLTIAHVQ
;
A
#
# COMPACT_ATOMS: atom_id res chain seq x y z
N MET A 1 8.24 12.51 31.04
CA MET A 1 7.58 11.20 30.82
C MET A 1 6.53 11.32 29.73
N ASP A 2 5.47 12.11 29.97
CA ASP A 2 4.67 12.74 28.89
C ASP A 2 5.59 13.50 27.93
N ASP A 3 6.65 14.11 28.48
CA ASP A 3 7.65 14.86 27.72
C ASP A 3 8.32 14.07 26.57
N ALA A 4 8.70 12.79 26.74
CA ALA A 4 9.39 12.05 25.65
C ALA A 4 8.43 11.67 24.51
N ILE A 5 7.21 11.24 24.84
CA ILE A 5 6.16 10.96 23.86
C ILE A 5 5.69 12.27 23.21
N SER A 6 5.56 13.34 23.99
CA SER A 6 5.14 14.66 23.50
C SER A 6 6.19 15.25 22.56
N GLN A 7 7.48 15.22 22.93
CA GLN A 7 8.59 15.62 22.07
C GLN A 7 8.64 14.78 20.79
N PHE A 8 8.46 13.46 20.91
CA PHE A 8 8.39 12.57 19.75
C PHE A 8 7.25 12.97 18.82
N VAL A 9 6.03 13.14 19.35
CA VAL A 9 4.82 13.49 18.59
C VAL A 9 4.98 14.86 17.95
N GLU A 10 5.48 15.85 18.68
CA GLU A 10 5.71 17.21 18.18
C GLU A 10 6.71 17.20 17.02
N ARG A 11 7.88 16.58 17.22
CA ARG A 11 8.93 16.49 16.19
C ARG A 11 8.45 15.73 14.96
N HIS A 12 7.80 14.57 15.13
CA HIS A 12 7.27 13.80 14.00
C HIS A 12 6.14 14.53 13.27
N THR A 13 5.29 15.27 13.99
CA THR A 13 4.24 16.08 13.37
C THR A 13 4.84 17.14 12.45
N GLN A 14 5.88 17.84 12.90
CA GLN A 14 6.56 18.85 12.08
C GLN A 14 7.20 18.23 10.82
N LEU A 15 7.87 17.09 10.97
CA LEU A 15 8.51 16.39 9.85
C LEU A 15 7.49 15.86 8.83
N VAL A 16 6.39 15.27 9.30
CA VAL A 16 5.31 14.75 8.45
C VAL A 16 4.60 15.89 7.71
N GLU A 17 4.34 17.03 8.37
CA GLU A 17 3.77 18.20 7.69
C GLU A 17 4.73 18.81 6.67
N ARG A 18 6.04 18.79 6.94
CA ARG A 18 7.06 19.23 5.96
C ARG A 18 7.09 18.33 4.73
N GLU A 19 7.10 17.01 4.91
CA GLU A 19 7.04 16.03 3.82
C GLU A 19 5.75 16.19 3.01
N ARG A 20 4.61 16.31 3.72
CA ARG A 20 3.31 16.57 3.12
C ARG A 20 3.33 17.85 2.28
N ALA A 21 3.85 18.95 2.83
CA ALA A 21 3.93 20.23 2.12
C ALA A 21 4.82 20.12 0.88
N TYR A 22 5.96 19.43 0.97
CA TYR A 22 6.85 19.19 -0.16
C TYR A 22 6.16 18.41 -1.30
N GLU A 23 5.49 17.29 -0.98
CA GLU A 23 4.79 16.48 -1.99
C GLU A 23 3.56 17.20 -2.56
N MET A 24 2.83 17.94 -1.71
CA MET A 24 1.70 18.76 -2.15
C MET A 24 2.17 19.90 -3.07
N GLU A 25 3.26 20.58 -2.76
CA GLU A 25 3.80 21.66 -3.60
C GLU A 25 4.26 21.12 -4.95
N GLN A 26 5.02 20.02 -4.97
CA GLN A 26 5.41 19.38 -6.23
C GLN A 26 4.20 19.01 -7.10
N THR A 27 3.16 18.42 -6.50
CA THR A 27 1.97 18.04 -7.26
C THR A 27 1.12 19.25 -7.68
N ARG A 28 1.05 20.28 -6.82
CA ARG A 28 0.24 21.49 -7.04
C ARG A 28 0.86 22.43 -8.06
N GLU A 29 2.18 22.65 -8.03
CA GLU A 29 2.87 23.45 -9.04
C GLU A 29 2.67 22.85 -10.43
N LEU A 30 2.77 21.52 -10.55
CA LEU A 30 2.52 20.80 -11.79
C LEU A 30 1.06 20.94 -12.24
N ALA A 31 0.09 20.72 -11.34
CA ALA A 31 -1.34 20.77 -11.68
C ALA A 31 -1.87 22.20 -11.96
N ALA A 32 -1.29 23.23 -11.33
CA ALA A 32 -1.75 24.62 -11.47
C ALA A 32 -1.13 25.36 -12.66
N ARG A 33 0.09 25.00 -13.08
CA ARG A 33 0.80 25.67 -14.19
C ARG A 33 0.57 25.02 -15.56
N LEU A 34 0.20 23.74 -15.59
CA LEU A 34 0.23 22.94 -16.82
C LEU A 34 -1.17 22.61 -17.32
N ARG A 35 -1.37 22.79 -18.63
CA ARG A 35 -2.62 22.39 -19.31
C ARG A 35 -2.79 20.86 -19.22
N PRO A 36 -4.03 20.32 -19.20
CA PRO A 36 -4.28 18.88 -19.21
C PRO A 36 -3.53 18.11 -20.30
N THR A 37 -3.36 18.72 -21.48
CA THR A 37 -2.60 18.17 -22.60
C THR A 37 -1.10 18.02 -22.32
N TYR A 38 -0.52 18.94 -21.53
CA TYR A 38 0.87 18.85 -21.11
C TYR A 38 1.04 17.89 -19.92
N LEU A 39 0.09 17.88 -18.98
CA LEU A 39 0.03 16.87 -17.92
C LEU A 39 -0.05 15.45 -18.48
N GLN A 40 -0.75 15.25 -19.60
CA GLN A 40 -0.77 13.96 -20.31
C GLN A 40 0.60 13.56 -20.85
N LYS A 41 1.41 14.51 -21.37
CA LYS A 41 2.78 14.22 -21.81
C LYS A 41 3.69 13.79 -20.66
N LEU A 42 3.46 14.34 -19.47
CA LEU A 42 4.13 13.93 -18.23
C LEU A 42 3.52 12.66 -17.60
N GLY A 43 2.46 12.10 -18.20
CA GLY A 43 1.72 10.96 -17.67
C GLY A 43 0.89 11.27 -16.41
N LEU A 44 0.78 12.53 -15.99
CA LEU A 44 0.06 12.98 -14.79
C LEU A 44 -1.43 13.30 -15.03
N GLY A 45 -1.90 13.12 -16.26
CA GLY A 45 -3.31 13.30 -16.61
C GLY A 45 -3.69 12.58 -17.89
N LEU A 46 -4.99 12.53 -18.14
CA LEU A 46 -5.60 12.02 -19.36
C LEU A 46 -6.58 13.07 -19.87
N ALA A 47 -6.40 13.52 -21.11
CA ALA A 47 -7.25 14.51 -21.74
C ALA A 47 -8.12 13.87 -22.82
N GLY A 48 -9.28 14.48 -23.11
CA GLY A 48 -10.15 14.01 -24.20
C GLY A 48 -10.75 12.64 -23.92
N LEU A 49 -11.29 12.44 -22.72
CA LEU A 49 -12.02 11.25 -22.33
C LEU A 49 -13.52 11.46 -22.52
N ARG A 50 -14.26 10.37 -22.80
CA ARG A 50 -15.72 10.35 -22.85
C ARG A 50 -16.26 9.47 -21.75
N ILE A 51 -17.24 9.95 -20.98
CA ILE A 51 -17.85 9.19 -19.90
C ILE A 51 -18.91 8.26 -20.49
N THR A 52 -18.63 6.96 -20.52
CA THR A 52 -19.50 5.95 -21.14
C THR A 52 -20.51 5.37 -20.16
N GLN A 53 -20.17 5.30 -18.87
CA GLN A 53 -21.02 4.66 -17.87
C GLN A 53 -20.91 5.28 -16.49
N THR A 54 -22.00 5.22 -15.74
CA THR A 54 -22.05 5.59 -14.32
C THR A 54 -22.81 4.51 -13.55
N ARG A 55 -22.22 4.00 -12.46
CA ARG A 55 -22.79 2.92 -11.62
C ARG A 55 -22.54 3.18 -10.14
N THR A 56 -23.27 2.48 -9.27
CA THR A 56 -23.02 2.51 -7.84
C THR A 56 -21.86 1.58 -7.46
N GLY A 57 -20.88 2.09 -6.71
CA GLY A 57 -19.76 1.34 -6.12
C GLY A 57 -19.93 1.10 -4.62
N LEU A 58 -18.85 0.65 -3.96
CA LEU A 58 -18.81 0.45 -2.50
C LEU A 58 -19.10 1.76 -1.74
N GLY A 59 -19.78 1.66 -0.60
CA GLY A 59 -20.17 2.83 0.20
C GLY A 59 -21.29 3.66 -0.41
N GLY A 60 -21.93 3.16 -1.48
CA GLY A 60 -22.90 3.90 -2.28
C GLY A 60 -22.29 5.06 -3.08
N LYS A 61 -20.97 5.03 -3.33
CA LYS A 61 -20.26 6.04 -4.13
C LYS A 61 -20.61 5.91 -5.62
N LEU A 62 -20.59 7.03 -6.34
CA LEU A 62 -20.74 7.05 -7.78
C LEU A 62 -19.43 6.64 -8.46
N VAL A 63 -19.45 5.60 -9.28
CA VAL A 63 -18.32 5.16 -10.10
C VAL A 63 -18.59 5.50 -11.54
N LEU A 64 -17.79 6.43 -12.08
CA LEU A 64 -17.79 6.76 -13.51
C LEU A 64 -16.80 5.86 -14.26
N THR A 65 -17.12 5.51 -15.50
CA THR A 65 -16.22 4.87 -16.46
C THR A 65 -16.03 5.85 -17.61
N ALA A 66 -14.78 6.18 -17.90
CA ALA A 66 -14.40 7.04 -19.01
C ALA A 66 -13.43 6.28 -19.93
N GLU A 67 -13.60 6.47 -21.23
CA GLU A 67 -12.81 5.85 -22.30
C GLU A 67 -12.19 6.96 -23.15
N ALA A 68 -11.22 6.61 -24.00
CA ALA A 68 -10.74 7.53 -25.04
C ALA A 68 -11.92 8.05 -25.87
N TYR A 69 -11.87 9.33 -26.29
CA TYR A 69 -12.95 9.95 -27.07
C TYR A 69 -13.28 9.18 -28.35
N VAL A 70 -12.25 8.62 -29.00
CA VAL A 70 -12.40 7.69 -30.12
C VAL A 70 -12.58 6.28 -29.55
N ALA A 71 -13.72 5.65 -29.85
CA ALA A 71 -14.02 4.32 -29.34
C ALA A 71 -13.05 3.29 -29.93
N GLY A 72 -12.38 2.53 -29.06
CA GLY A 72 -11.38 1.52 -29.44
C GLY A 72 -9.92 1.98 -29.36
N ASP A 73 -9.68 3.27 -29.11
CA ASP A 73 -8.32 3.77 -28.86
C ASP A 73 -7.83 3.42 -27.46
N THR A 74 -6.51 3.26 -27.34
CA THR A 74 -5.83 3.12 -26.07
C THR A 74 -5.73 4.48 -25.37
N LEU A 75 -5.85 4.50 -24.04
CA LEU A 75 -5.50 5.64 -23.21
C LEU A 75 -4.05 6.06 -23.46
N ALA A 76 -3.78 7.35 -23.36
CA ALA A 76 -2.42 7.86 -23.39
C ALA A 76 -1.58 7.26 -22.24
N PRO A 77 -0.27 7.03 -22.45
CA PRO A 77 0.63 6.56 -21.39
C PRO A 77 0.52 7.44 -20.13
N THR A 78 0.36 6.82 -18.97
CA THR A 78 0.11 7.54 -17.72
C THR A 78 0.74 6.85 -16.52
N THR A 79 1.12 7.65 -15.52
CA THR A 79 1.57 7.19 -14.19
C THR A 79 0.43 7.06 -13.20
N LEU A 80 -0.82 7.31 -13.62
CA LEU A 80 -2.01 7.10 -12.82
C LEU A 80 -2.17 5.63 -12.46
N ARG A 81 -2.31 5.35 -11.17
CA ARG A 81 -2.52 4.01 -10.64
C ARG A 81 -3.87 3.94 -9.96
N VAL A 82 -4.40 2.72 -9.84
CA VAL A 82 -5.56 2.46 -8.98
C VAL A 82 -5.29 3.10 -7.62
N GLY A 83 -6.28 3.82 -7.10
CA GLY A 83 -6.37 4.54 -5.85
C GLY A 83 -5.62 5.87 -5.76
N ASP A 84 -5.03 6.34 -6.86
CA ASP A 84 -4.60 7.74 -6.96
C ASP A 84 -5.81 8.66 -6.80
N ILE A 85 -5.61 9.80 -6.14
CA ILE A 85 -6.62 10.85 -6.08
C ILE A 85 -6.55 11.63 -7.39
N VAL A 86 -7.70 11.81 -8.02
CA VAL A 86 -7.81 12.48 -9.31
C VAL A 86 -8.95 13.49 -9.32
N GLY A 87 -8.78 14.54 -10.11
CA GLY A 87 -9.81 15.52 -10.42
C GLY A 87 -10.38 15.23 -11.80
N VAL A 88 -11.70 15.12 -11.89
CA VAL A 88 -12.43 15.07 -13.16
C VAL A 88 -12.93 16.48 -13.46
N GLN A 89 -12.64 16.99 -14.65
CA GLN A 89 -12.97 18.36 -15.05
C GLN A 89 -13.40 18.45 -16.53
N ASP A 90 -14.05 19.55 -16.90
CA ASP A 90 -14.42 19.85 -18.29
C ASP A 90 -13.16 19.92 -19.17
N ALA A 91 -13.23 19.37 -20.37
CA ALA A 91 -12.22 19.56 -21.39
C ALA A 91 -12.10 21.02 -21.87
N LYS A 92 -13.17 21.82 -21.78
CA LYS A 92 -13.16 23.26 -22.15
C LYS A 92 -12.35 24.13 -21.18
N TYR A 93 -11.91 23.59 -20.04
CA TYR A 93 -10.95 24.26 -19.17
C TYR A 93 -9.61 24.54 -19.88
N ASP A 94 -9.36 23.94 -21.06
CA ASP A 94 -8.24 24.28 -21.96
C ASP A 94 -8.28 25.71 -22.55
N SER A 95 -9.39 26.45 -22.46
CA SER A 95 -9.66 27.64 -23.30
C SER A 95 -9.50 29.03 -22.66
N LYS A 96 -9.09 29.17 -21.38
CA LYS A 96 -8.81 30.49 -20.79
C LYS A 96 -7.54 30.51 -19.93
N PRO A 97 -6.43 31.07 -20.44
CA PRO A 97 -5.42 31.65 -19.56
C PRO A 97 -5.94 33.02 -19.06
N GLU A 98 -5.57 33.38 -17.83
CA GLU A 98 -5.77 34.69 -17.19
C GLU A 98 -7.14 34.98 -16.54
N ALA A 99 -7.18 34.84 -15.22
CA ALA A 99 -7.64 35.92 -14.34
C ALA A 99 -6.98 35.76 -12.97
N LYS A 100 -6.57 36.89 -12.39
CA LYS A 100 -5.96 37.05 -11.06
C LYS A 100 -6.46 36.01 -10.05
N HIS A 101 -5.51 35.32 -9.42
CA HIS A 101 -5.77 34.44 -8.28
C HIS A 101 -6.29 35.24 -7.09
N ASP A 102 -7.60 35.51 -7.07
CA ASP A 102 -8.33 35.66 -5.82
C ASP A 102 -8.51 34.26 -5.22
N ALA A 103 -8.04 34.08 -3.99
CA ALA A 103 -7.96 32.82 -3.25
C ALA A 103 -9.33 32.21 -2.85
N LYS A 104 -10.41 32.49 -3.59
CA LYS A 104 -11.79 32.04 -3.30
C LYS A 104 -12.54 31.40 -4.47
N SER A 105 -11.92 31.19 -5.63
CA SER A 105 -12.52 30.37 -6.71
C SER A 105 -12.14 28.90 -6.50
N GLU A 106 -12.98 28.14 -5.79
CA GLU A 106 -12.86 26.68 -5.69
C GLU A 106 -12.84 26.07 -7.09
N ALA A 107 -11.77 25.34 -7.43
CA ALA A 107 -11.62 24.70 -8.72
C ALA A 107 -12.82 23.81 -9.05
N SER A 108 -13.46 24.02 -10.20
CA SER A 108 -14.64 23.30 -10.69
C SER A 108 -14.31 21.87 -11.16
N HIS A 109 -13.72 21.05 -10.29
CA HIS A 109 -13.43 19.65 -10.56
C HIS A 109 -14.13 18.75 -9.54
N LEU A 110 -14.55 17.57 -9.98
CA LEU A 110 -15.05 16.53 -9.09
C LEU A 110 -13.88 15.65 -8.66
N SER A 111 -13.57 15.66 -7.37
CA SER A 111 -12.53 14.80 -6.82
C SER A 111 -13.03 13.36 -6.71
N GLY A 112 -12.14 12.43 -7.04
CA GLY A 112 -12.41 11.01 -6.97
C GLY A 112 -11.13 10.22 -6.78
N VAL A 113 -11.30 8.92 -6.68
CA VAL A 113 -10.22 7.96 -6.51
C VAL A 113 -10.26 7.02 -7.70
N VAL A 114 -9.12 6.77 -8.36
CA VAL A 114 -9.03 5.83 -9.47
C VAL A 114 -9.46 4.44 -8.97
N TRP A 115 -10.59 3.95 -9.46
CA TRP A 115 -11.16 2.65 -9.10
C TRP A 115 -10.56 1.52 -9.95
N ALA A 116 -10.32 1.77 -11.23
CA ALA A 116 -9.66 0.83 -12.14
C ALA A 116 -9.05 1.62 -13.30
N ILE A 117 -7.98 1.11 -13.89
CA ILE A 117 -7.40 1.64 -15.11
C ILE A 117 -6.94 0.46 -15.97
N THR A 118 -7.26 0.50 -17.25
CA THR A 118 -6.78 -0.44 -18.27
C THR A 118 -6.10 0.35 -19.38
N ASP A 119 -5.66 -0.34 -20.42
CA ASP A 119 -5.21 0.26 -21.68
C ASP A 119 -6.29 1.11 -22.37
N THR A 120 -7.58 0.92 -22.07
CA THR A 120 -8.71 1.44 -22.85
C THR A 120 -9.69 2.29 -22.03
N LEU A 121 -9.74 2.09 -20.71
CA LEU A 121 -10.68 2.80 -19.84
C LEU A 121 -10.09 3.15 -18.48
N ILE A 122 -10.65 4.18 -17.86
CA ILE A 122 -10.42 4.56 -16.47
C ILE A 122 -11.76 4.63 -15.73
N LYS A 123 -11.83 3.99 -14.56
CA LYS A 123 -12.96 4.06 -13.65
C LYS A 123 -12.58 4.93 -12.46
N ILE A 124 -13.43 5.85 -12.06
CA ILE A 124 -13.17 6.78 -10.95
C ILE A 124 -14.36 6.76 -10.00
N ALA A 125 -14.10 6.48 -8.73
CA ALA A 125 -15.09 6.59 -7.67
C ALA A 125 -15.07 8.00 -7.08
N LEU A 126 -16.14 8.76 -7.32
CA LEU A 126 -16.24 10.14 -6.87
C LEU A 126 -16.42 10.23 -5.35
N ASN A 127 -15.89 11.30 -4.77
CA ASN A 127 -16.07 11.62 -3.36
C ASN A 127 -17.41 12.30 -3.09
N SER A 128 -17.92 13.05 -4.07
CA SER A 128 -19.22 13.70 -3.97
C SER A 128 -20.32 12.83 -4.57
N ASP A 129 -21.51 13.00 -3.98
CA ASP A 129 -22.75 12.41 -4.48
C ASP A 129 -23.38 13.25 -5.61
N THR A 130 -22.69 14.31 -6.05
CA THR A 130 -23.11 15.28 -7.06
C THR A 130 -23.16 14.62 -8.44
N ASP A 131 -24.20 14.95 -9.21
CA ASP A 131 -24.31 14.48 -10.59
C ASP A 131 -23.21 15.09 -11.46
N ILE A 132 -22.81 14.35 -12.49
CA ILE A 132 -21.79 14.78 -13.43
C ILE A 132 -22.46 15.77 -14.39
N PRO A 133 -21.91 16.99 -14.57
CA PRO A 133 -22.44 17.95 -15.54
C PRO A 133 -22.56 17.33 -16.94
N ALA A 134 -23.62 17.65 -17.67
CA ALA A 134 -23.92 17.01 -18.95
C ALA A 134 -22.79 17.24 -19.97
N GLU A 135 -22.22 18.43 -19.95
CA GLU A 135 -21.08 18.87 -20.76
C GLU A 135 -19.83 17.99 -20.56
N TRP A 136 -19.59 17.45 -19.36
CA TRP A 136 -18.40 16.63 -19.09
C TRP A 136 -18.56 15.20 -19.61
N ARG A 137 -19.79 14.76 -19.93
CA ARG A 137 -20.02 13.39 -20.40
C ARG A 137 -19.46 13.17 -21.81
N GLU A 138 -19.53 14.18 -22.66
CA GLU A 138 -19.00 14.10 -24.03
C GLU A 138 -17.48 14.25 -24.07
N ARG A 139 -16.92 15.15 -23.25
CA ARG A 139 -15.48 15.39 -23.20
C ARG A 139 -15.04 15.87 -21.82
N CYS A 140 -14.20 15.11 -21.15
CA CYS A 140 -13.59 15.46 -19.88
C CYS A 140 -12.08 15.20 -19.87
N SER A 141 -11.44 15.72 -18.84
CA SER A 141 -10.04 15.45 -18.51
C SER A 141 -9.95 14.93 -17.08
N VAL A 142 -9.00 14.04 -16.83
CA VAL A 142 -8.67 13.47 -15.53
C VAL A 142 -7.25 13.89 -15.18
N VAL A 143 -7.06 14.55 -14.05
CA VAL A 143 -5.75 15.01 -13.59
C VAL A 143 -5.40 14.41 -12.24
N LYS A 144 -4.14 13.99 -12.05
CA LYS A 144 -3.65 13.53 -10.76
C LYS A 144 -3.65 14.68 -9.76
N LEU A 145 -4.24 14.46 -8.59
CA LEU A 145 -4.25 15.39 -7.48
C LEU A 145 -3.30 14.90 -6.39
N ALA A 146 -2.86 15.83 -5.54
CA ALA A 146 -2.08 15.48 -4.36
C ALA A 146 -2.91 14.56 -3.44
N ASN A 147 -2.28 13.48 -2.96
CA ASN A 147 -2.91 12.57 -2.01
C ASN A 147 -2.41 12.86 -0.60
N ASP A 148 -3.23 13.54 0.20
CA ASP A 148 -2.91 13.89 1.59
C ASP A 148 -3.49 12.90 2.61
N THR A 149 -4.16 11.83 2.16
CA THR A 149 -4.89 10.92 3.03
C THR A 149 -3.94 10.16 3.96
N THR A 150 -2.79 9.71 3.46
CA THR A 150 -1.80 8.99 4.28
C THR A 150 -1.23 9.90 5.36
N TYR A 151 -0.81 11.12 5.02
CA TYR A 151 -0.32 12.11 5.99
C TYR A 151 -1.38 12.45 7.05
N THR A 152 -2.63 12.67 6.63
CA THR A 152 -3.74 12.95 7.56
C THR A 152 -3.94 11.81 8.56
N ARG A 153 -3.80 10.55 8.11
CA ARG A 153 -3.88 9.36 8.97
C ARG A 153 -2.70 9.25 9.92
N ILE A 154 -1.48 9.54 9.46
CA ILE A 154 -0.27 9.58 10.31
C ILE A 154 -0.47 10.62 11.42
N LEU A 155 -0.84 11.86 11.05
CA LEU A 155 -1.07 12.94 12.01
C LEU A 155 -2.17 12.60 13.02
N HIS A 156 -3.24 11.95 12.58
CA HIS A 156 -4.28 11.45 13.48
C HIS A 156 -3.75 10.38 14.44
N ALA A 157 -2.95 9.43 13.95
CA ALA A 157 -2.33 8.41 14.79
C ALA A 157 -1.37 9.01 15.83
N LEU A 158 -0.55 10.00 15.45
CA LEU A 158 0.33 10.71 16.37
C LEU A 158 -0.45 11.45 17.48
N ARG A 159 -1.59 12.07 17.14
CA ARG A 159 -2.50 12.65 18.16
C ARG A 159 -3.11 11.58 19.06
N GLY A 160 -3.48 10.44 18.50
CA GLY A 160 -3.97 9.28 19.26
C GLY A 160 -2.93 8.76 20.25
N LEU A 161 -1.67 8.65 19.83
CA LEU A 161 -0.54 8.28 20.69
C LEU A 161 -0.40 9.23 21.88
N LEU A 162 -0.49 10.55 21.64
CA LEU A 162 -0.44 11.54 22.71
C LEU A 162 -1.62 11.41 23.68
N ALA A 163 -2.83 11.19 23.17
CA ALA A 163 -4.03 11.02 23.99
C ALA A 163 -3.99 9.75 24.87
N CYS A 164 -3.29 8.70 24.43
CA CYS A 164 -3.13 7.46 25.18
C CYS A 164 -1.94 7.44 26.14
N ALA A 165 -1.09 8.48 26.17
CA ALA A 165 0.19 8.49 26.89
C ALA A 165 0.10 8.13 28.39
N GLN A 166 -1.05 8.36 29.02
CA GLN A 166 -1.28 8.11 30.45
C GLN A 166 -1.78 6.68 30.76
N ARG A 167 -2.01 5.83 29.75
CA ARG A 167 -2.40 4.43 29.95
C ARG A 167 -1.19 3.52 29.82
N PRO A 168 -0.97 2.55 30.74
CA PRO A 168 0.08 1.55 30.58
C PRO A 168 -0.25 0.63 29.41
N GLU A 169 0.16 1.03 28.21
CA GLU A 169 -0.05 0.31 26.96
C GLU A 169 1.31 0.08 26.26
N LEU A 170 1.28 -0.65 25.14
CA LEU A 170 2.39 -0.93 24.22
C LEU A 170 3.41 0.22 24.10
N HIS A 171 2.95 1.47 24.02
CA HIS A 171 3.81 2.63 23.82
C HIS A 171 4.79 2.87 24.98
N HIS A 172 4.46 2.56 26.25
CA HIS A 172 5.44 2.65 27.36
C HIS A 172 6.63 1.71 27.14
N VAL A 173 6.38 0.51 26.63
CA VAL A 173 7.45 -0.42 26.25
C VAL A 173 8.19 0.09 25.01
N LEU A 174 7.50 0.56 23.97
CA LEU A 174 8.16 1.06 22.76
C LEU A 174 9.02 2.31 23.02
N PHE A 175 8.65 3.17 23.97
CA PHE A 175 9.46 4.29 24.46
C PHE A 175 10.38 3.90 25.63
N GLY A 176 10.42 2.62 26.01
CA GLY A 176 11.24 2.01 27.06
C GLY A 176 11.19 2.69 28.42
N THR A 177 10.01 3.18 28.80
CA THR A 177 9.69 3.48 30.19
C THR A 177 9.36 2.21 30.97
N SER A 178 8.99 1.14 30.27
CA SER A 178 8.81 -0.22 30.81
C SER A 178 9.64 -1.21 30.00
N ALA A 179 10.12 -2.27 30.65
CA ALA A 179 10.82 -3.36 29.99
C ALA A 179 9.83 -4.27 29.24
N PRO A 180 10.20 -4.81 28.06
CA PRO A 180 9.41 -5.85 27.42
C PRO A 180 9.41 -7.11 28.31
N SER A 181 8.27 -7.78 28.36
CA SER A 181 8.07 -8.99 29.15
C SER A 181 7.61 -10.15 28.27
N PHE A 182 7.91 -11.37 28.70
CA PHE A 182 7.71 -12.60 27.94
C PHE A 182 7.18 -13.70 28.85
N ASP A 183 6.19 -14.45 28.36
CA ASP A 183 5.76 -15.71 28.95
C ASP A 183 6.76 -16.82 28.64
N LYS A 184 6.68 -17.91 29.42
CA LYS A 184 7.32 -19.19 29.05
C LYS A 184 6.25 -20.14 28.56
N SER A 185 5.92 -20.09 27.27
CA SER A 185 4.98 -21.02 26.66
C SER A 185 5.70 -22.14 25.90
N GLN A 186 5.13 -23.33 25.88
CA GLN A 186 5.55 -24.37 24.93
C GLN A 186 4.76 -24.16 23.63
N VAL A 187 5.45 -23.79 22.54
CA VAL A 187 4.84 -23.71 21.21
C VAL A 187 4.95 -25.07 20.53
N ALA A 188 3.80 -25.72 20.32
CA ALA A 188 3.71 -26.80 19.36
C ALA A 188 3.66 -26.20 17.95
N PHE A 189 4.77 -26.24 17.22
CA PHE A 189 4.88 -25.70 15.87
C PHE A 189 3.90 -26.41 14.92
N LEU A 190 3.11 -25.63 14.18
CA LEU A 190 2.12 -26.14 13.24
C LEU A 190 2.74 -26.39 11.85
N ASP A 191 3.96 -25.93 11.65
CA ASP A 191 4.81 -26.21 10.50
C ASP A 191 6.10 -26.88 10.98
N GLU A 192 6.27 -28.15 10.62
CA GLU A 192 7.44 -28.94 11.01
C GLU A 192 8.69 -28.56 10.20
N SER A 193 8.51 -27.95 9.02
CA SER A 193 9.59 -27.60 8.09
C SER A 193 10.41 -26.37 8.49
N LEU A 194 9.98 -25.64 9.52
CA LEU A 194 10.71 -24.49 10.03
C LEU A 194 12.12 -24.88 10.45
N ASN A 195 13.10 -24.03 10.20
CA ASN A 195 14.43 -24.21 10.79
C ASN A 195 14.48 -23.66 12.22
N GLU A 196 15.61 -23.85 12.90
CA GLU A 196 15.79 -23.43 14.29
C GLU A 196 15.66 -21.92 14.49
N SER A 197 16.25 -21.10 13.62
CA SER A 197 16.17 -19.63 13.73
C SER A 197 14.72 -19.13 13.57
N GLN A 198 13.95 -19.76 12.68
CA GLN A 198 12.54 -19.45 12.47
C GLN A 198 11.68 -19.90 13.68
N ARG A 199 11.94 -21.09 14.23
CA ARG A 199 11.28 -21.59 15.45
C ARG A 199 11.51 -20.65 16.63
N GLN A 200 12.74 -20.18 16.84
CA GLN A 200 13.09 -19.22 17.88
C GLN A 200 12.37 -17.88 17.70
N ALA A 201 12.30 -17.37 16.45
CA ALA A 201 11.59 -16.15 16.14
C ALA A 201 10.08 -16.27 16.42
N VAL A 202 9.45 -17.39 16.02
CA VAL A 202 8.04 -17.69 16.30
C VAL A 202 7.80 -17.80 17.79
N GLN A 203 8.62 -18.56 18.52
CA GLN A 203 8.51 -18.74 19.96
C GLN A 203 8.56 -17.39 20.68
N ARG A 204 9.56 -16.55 20.36
CA ARG A 204 9.69 -15.21 20.96
C ARG A 204 8.50 -14.32 20.63
N ALA A 205 8.02 -14.35 19.39
CA ALA A 205 6.86 -13.56 18.97
C ALA A 205 5.58 -13.99 19.71
N VAL A 206 5.42 -15.29 19.97
CA VAL A 206 4.29 -15.81 20.75
C VAL A 206 4.41 -15.42 22.22
N ASP A 207 5.58 -15.61 22.83
CA ASP A 207 5.83 -15.36 24.25
C ASP A 207 5.77 -13.87 24.63
N ALA A 208 6.10 -12.95 23.71
CA ALA A 208 6.11 -11.52 24.01
C ALA A 208 4.73 -11.02 24.43
N HIS A 209 4.64 -10.25 25.53
CA HIS A 209 3.40 -9.56 25.90
C HIS A 209 3.18 -8.29 25.08
N ASN A 210 4.26 -7.58 24.75
CA ASN A 210 4.18 -6.24 24.16
C ASN A 210 4.80 -6.17 22.78
N VAL A 211 6.09 -6.52 22.63
CA VAL A 211 6.81 -6.34 21.37
C VAL A 211 7.76 -7.48 21.06
N ALA A 212 7.80 -7.90 19.80
CA ALA A 212 8.82 -8.78 19.25
C ALA A 212 9.21 -8.33 17.84
N LEU A 213 10.48 -8.52 17.47
CA LEU A 213 11.01 -8.22 16.14
C LEU A 213 11.52 -9.51 15.47
N ILE A 214 11.16 -9.68 14.20
CA ILE A 214 11.67 -10.73 13.33
C ILE A 214 12.55 -10.04 12.27
N HIS A 215 13.86 -10.13 12.43
CA HIS A 215 14.81 -9.65 11.44
C HIS A 215 15.01 -10.74 10.38
N GLY A 216 14.52 -10.50 9.17
CA GLY A 216 14.54 -11.48 8.10
C GLY A 216 15.37 -11.02 6.89
N PRO A 217 16.68 -11.33 6.86
CA PRO A 217 17.56 -11.12 5.72
C PRO A 217 17.04 -11.76 4.41
N PRO A 218 17.60 -11.39 3.25
CA PRO A 218 17.17 -11.92 1.95
C PRO A 218 17.16 -13.45 1.90
N GLY A 219 16.05 -14.03 1.43
CA GLY A 219 15.93 -15.48 1.25
C GLY A 219 15.68 -16.30 2.51
N THR A 220 15.62 -15.70 3.71
CA THR A 220 15.51 -16.44 4.99
C THR A 220 14.10 -16.94 5.35
N GLY A 221 13.11 -16.70 4.49
CA GLY A 221 11.73 -17.11 4.75
C GLY A 221 11.01 -16.22 5.78
N LYS A 222 11.33 -14.92 5.88
CA LYS A 222 10.64 -13.94 6.74
C LYS A 222 9.12 -14.05 6.70
N THR A 223 8.52 -13.93 5.52
CA THR A 223 7.06 -14.03 5.34
C THR A 223 6.52 -15.42 5.71
N HIS A 224 7.30 -16.50 5.55
CA HIS A 224 6.90 -17.85 5.98
C HIS A 224 6.86 -17.94 7.51
N THR A 225 7.85 -17.38 8.18
CA THR A 225 7.91 -17.26 9.65
C THR A 225 6.76 -16.40 10.19
N VAL A 226 6.47 -15.26 9.54
CA VAL A 226 5.33 -14.40 9.90
C VAL A 226 4.00 -15.13 9.77
N VAL A 227 3.81 -15.93 8.71
CA VAL A 227 2.62 -16.76 8.52
C VAL A 227 2.47 -17.75 9.68
N GLU A 228 3.54 -18.45 10.07
CA GLU A 228 3.48 -19.34 11.22
C GLU A 228 3.14 -18.57 12.51
N CYS A 229 3.76 -17.42 12.77
CA CYS A 229 3.40 -16.59 13.92
C CYS A 229 1.89 -16.31 13.95
N VAL A 230 1.31 -15.88 12.82
CA VAL A 230 -0.13 -15.62 12.73
C VAL A 230 -0.95 -16.88 13.01
N ARG A 231 -0.57 -18.05 12.46
CA ARG A 231 -1.24 -19.33 12.74
C ARG A 231 -1.23 -19.67 14.22
N GLN A 232 -0.09 -19.48 14.89
CA GLN A 232 0.08 -19.73 16.32
C GLN A 232 -0.78 -18.83 17.19
N LEU A 233 -0.88 -17.54 16.85
CA LEU A 233 -1.73 -16.58 17.57
C LEU A 233 -3.22 -16.93 17.37
N VAL A 234 -3.63 -17.28 16.15
CA VAL A 234 -5.00 -17.69 15.84
C VAL A 234 -5.38 -18.98 16.55
N ALA A 235 -4.47 -19.96 16.64
CA ALA A 235 -4.68 -21.19 17.41
C ALA A 235 -4.94 -20.91 18.90
N ARG A 236 -4.31 -19.87 19.44
CA ARG A 236 -4.54 -19.34 20.81
C ARG A 236 -5.78 -18.46 20.93
N LYS A 237 -6.66 -18.48 19.92
CA LYS A 237 -7.91 -17.70 19.85
C LYS A 237 -7.70 -16.18 19.87
N GLN A 238 -6.50 -15.72 19.52
CA GLN A 238 -6.22 -14.30 19.37
C GLN A 238 -6.68 -13.81 17.99
N ARG A 239 -7.19 -12.58 17.97
CA ARG A 239 -7.60 -11.89 16.77
C ARG A 239 -6.48 -10.97 16.30
N VAL A 240 -6.06 -11.14 15.05
CA VAL A 240 -4.81 -10.56 14.53
C VAL A 240 -5.11 -9.54 13.45
N LEU A 241 -4.51 -8.35 13.56
CA LEU A 241 -4.44 -7.38 12.47
C LEU A 241 -3.06 -7.48 11.82
N VAL A 242 -3.01 -7.91 10.55
CA VAL A 242 -1.77 -8.01 9.78
C VAL A 242 -1.69 -6.81 8.84
N CYS A 243 -0.55 -6.12 8.85
CA CYS A 243 -0.31 -4.94 8.05
C CYS A 243 1.01 -5.00 7.29
N GLY A 244 1.10 -4.17 6.26
CA GLY A 244 2.34 -3.88 5.53
C GLY A 244 2.27 -2.52 4.85
N PRO A 245 3.40 -1.93 4.44
CA PRO A 245 3.45 -0.62 3.80
C PRO A 245 2.85 -0.64 2.39
N SER A 246 2.95 -1.75 1.67
CA SER A 246 2.48 -1.89 0.28
C SER A 246 1.36 -2.92 0.14
N ASN A 247 0.56 -2.82 -0.93
CA ASN A 247 -0.46 -3.83 -1.21
C ASN A 247 0.17 -5.19 -1.50
N VAL A 248 1.28 -5.23 -2.25
CA VAL A 248 1.99 -6.46 -2.61
C VAL A 248 2.46 -7.20 -1.36
N ALA A 249 3.05 -6.50 -0.38
CA ALA A 249 3.47 -7.12 0.88
C ALA A 249 2.30 -7.78 1.62
N VAL A 250 1.15 -7.09 1.69
CA VAL A 250 -0.05 -7.60 2.35
C VAL A 250 -0.66 -8.78 1.58
N ASP A 251 -0.74 -8.68 0.25
CA ASP A 251 -1.38 -9.68 -0.59
C ASP A 251 -0.57 -10.99 -0.61
N ASN A 252 0.76 -10.92 -0.57
CA ASN A 252 1.62 -12.08 -0.38
C ASN A 252 1.31 -12.84 0.92
N LEU A 253 0.99 -12.13 2.01
CA LEU A 253 0.55 -12.74 3.26
C LEU A 253 -0.86 -13.33 3.14
N VAL A 254 -1.79 -12.65 2.44
CA VAL A 254 -3.13 -13.17 2.16
C VAL A 254 -3.03 -14.51 1.44
N GLU A 255 -2.26 -14.60 0.35
CA GLU A 255 -2.13 -15.83 -0.45
C GLU A 255 -1.55 -17.00 0.35
N ARG A 256 -0.59 -16.74 1.25
CA ARG A 256 -0.02 -17.78 2.11
C ARG A 256 -0.98 -18.22 3.21
N LEU A 257 -1.65 -17.27 3.88
CA LEU A 257 -2.63 -17.59 4.92
C LEU A 257 -3.88 -18.27 4.36
N ALA A 258 -4.29 -17.93 3.13
CA ALA A 258 -5.42 -18.55 2.46
C ALA A 258 -5.24 -20.06 2.20
N ARG A 259 -4.00 -20.55 2.14
CA ARG A 259 -3.69 -21.99 2.01
C ARG A 259 -3.85 -22.74 3.33
N VAL A 260 -3.89 -22.04 4.45
CA VAL A 260 -4.07 -22.65 5.78
C VAL A 260 -5.55 -22.91 6.02
N ARG A 261 -5.90 -24.16 6.30
CA ARG A 261 -7.28 -24.52 6.65
C ARG A 261 -7.68 -23.84 7.97
N ASP A 262 -8.98 -23.55 8.10
CA ASP A 262 -9.62 -23.05 9.34
C ASP A 262 -9.22 -21.65 9.83
N ILE A 263 -8.57 -20.82 8.99
CA ILE A 263 -8.36 -19.40 9.26
C ILE A 263 -9.34 -18.56 8.45
N ARG A 264 -10.26 -17.89 9.15
CA ARG A 264 -11.15 -16.90 8.52
C ARG A 264 -10.43 -15.56 8.41
N LEU A 265 -10.16 -15.15 7.16
CA LEU A 265 -9.42 -13.94 6.86
C LEU A 265 -10.22 -12.94 6.00
N VAL A 266 -9.97 -11.65 6.24
CA VAL A 266 -10.58 -10.53 5.50
C VAL A 266 -9.48 -9.55 5.11
N ARG A 267 -9.32 -9.29 3.80
CA ARG A 267 -8.40 -8.28 3.27
C ARG A 267 -9.13 -6.95 3.04
N LEU A 268 -8.80 -5.94 3.83
CA LEU A 268 -9.28 -4.57 3.67
C LEU A 268 -8.48 -3.84 2.62
N GLY A 269 -9.11 -3.38 1.56
CA GLY A 269 -8.43 -2.67 0.49
C GLY A 269 -9.30 -2.62 -0.75
N HIS A 270 -8.88 -1.80 -1.70
CA HIS A 270 -9.58 -1.72 -2.96
C HIS A 270 -9.25 -2.94 -3.83
N PRO A 271 -10.24 -3.69 -4.40
CA PRO A 271 -9.99 -4.90 -5.17
C PRO A 271 -9.02 -4.75 -6.33
N ALA A 272 -9.06 -3.61 -7.02
CA ALA A 272 -8.16 -3.36 -8.14
C ALA A 272 -6.71 -3.06 -7.72
N ARG A 273 -6.42 -2.92 -6.41
CA ARG A 273 -5.05 -2.86 -5.86
C ARG A 273 -4.61 -4.20 -5.27
N ILE A 274 -5.48 -5.20 -5.27
CA ILE A 274 -5.24 -6.49 -4.65
C ILE A 274 -4.83 -7.49 -5.73
N LEU A 275 -3.77 -8.27 -5.47
CA LEU A 275 -3.30 -9.31 -6.38
C LEU A 275 -4.41 -10.35 -6.65
N PRO A 276 -4.46 -10.95 -7.87
CA PRO A 276 -5.51 -11.88 -8.25
C PRO A 276 -5.75 -13.02 -7.25
N GLY A 277 -4.70 -13.60 -6.67
CA GLY A 277 -4.80 -14.68 -5.68
C GLY A 277 -5.41 -14.25 -4.34
N ALA A 278 -5.44 -12.95 -4.05
CA ALA A 278 -5.96 -12.38 -2.80
C ALA A 278 -7.36 -11.74 -2.94
N VAL A 279 -7.88 -11.56 -4.17
CA VAL A 279 -9.14 -10.82 -4.42
C VAL A 279 -10.36 -11.49 -3.76
N SER A 280 -10.44 -12.82 -3.80
CA SER A 280 -11.53 -13.60 -3.19
C SER A 280 -11.67 -13.38 -1.68
N HIS A 281 -10.57 -12.95 -1.05
CA HIS A 281 -10.48 -12.65 0.37
C HIS A 281 -10.69 -11.18 0.69
N SER A 282 -10.87 -10.32 -0.32
CA SER A 282 -11.14 -8.90 -0.09
C SER A 282 -12.51 -8.69 0.56
N LEU A 283 -12.61 -7.69 1.45
CA LEU A 283 -13.86 -7.35 2.13
C LEU A 283 -14.99 -7.16 1.12
N SER A 284 -14.74 -6.46 0.02
CA SER A 284 -15.75 -6.20 -1.00
C SER A 284 -16.19 -7.44 -1.78
N TYR A 285 -15.31 -8.41 -1.97
CA TYR A 285 -15.65 -9.66 -2.63
C TYR A 285 -16.54 -10.49 -1.70
N GLN A 286 -16.12 -10.65 -0.45
CA GLN A 286 -16.85 -11.41 0.56
C GLN A 286 -18.23 -10.79 0.87
N THR A 287 -18.35 -9.46 0.95
CA THR A 287 -19.64 -8.80 1.15
C THR A 287 -20.56 -8.93 -0.06
N LYS A 288 -20.02 -9.01 -1.28
CA LYS A 288 -20.81 -9.15 -2.51
C LYS A 288 -21.30 -10.59 -2.76
N TYR A 289 -20.46 -11.57 -2.44
CA TYR A 289 -20.72 -12.99 -2.75
C TYR A 289 -21.13 -13.83 -1.54
N SER A 290 -21.21 -13.25 -0.34
CA SER A 290 -21.83 -13.92 0.82
C SER A 290 -23.35 -14.02 0.67
N ASP A 291 -23.94 -14.96 1.42
CA ASP A 291 -25.40 -15.11 1.53
C ASP A 291 -26.06 -13.81 2.02
N GLN A 292 -25.41 -13.13 2.98
CA GLN A 292 -25.83 -11.83 3.50
C GLN A 292 -25.73 -10.71 2.45
N GLY A 293 -24.86 -10.88 1.45
CA GLY A 293 -24.71 -10.00 0.31
C GLY A 293 -25.85 -10.06 -0.70
N ALA A 294 -26.71 -11.09 -0.65
CA ALA A 294 -27.84 -11.23 -1.57
C ALA A 294 -28.78 -10.02 -1.50
N LEU A 295 -29.12 -9.58 -0.28
CA LEU A 295 -29.98 -8.43 -0.02
C LEU A 295 -29.38 -7.10 -0.50
N LEU A 296 -28.05 -7.02 -0.66
CA LEU A 296 -27.38 -5.84 -1.21
C LEU A 296 -27.50 -5.78 -2.74
N ARG A 297 -27.65 -6.92 -3.41
CA ARG A 297 -27.76 -6.97 -4.88
C ARG A 297 -29.06 -6.33 -5.35
N ASP A 298 -30.16 -6.57 -4.64
CA ASP A 298 -31.48 -6.05 -5.01
C ASP A 298 -31.52 -4.52 -4.87
N VAL A 299 -31.13 -3.99 -3.70
CA VAL A 299 -31.07 -2.54 -3.46
C VAL A 299 -30.10 -1.84 -4.43
N ARG A 300 -28.99 -2.50 -4.78
CA ARG A 300 -28.06 -1.96 -5.79
C ARG A 300 -28.67 -1.91 -7.18
N ALA A 301 -29.38 -2.95 -7.59
CA ALA A 301 -30.04 -3.00 -8.89
C ALA A 301 -31.13 -1.91 -9.01
N GLU A 302 -31.90 -1.69 -7.96
CA GLU A 302 -32.88 -0.60 -7.89
C GLU A 302 -32.21 0.78 -8.00
N LEU A 303 -31.10 0.99 -7.29
CA LEU A 303 -30.35 2.24 -7.33
C LEU A 303 -29.73 2.51 -8.72
N ASP A 304 -29.12 1.50 -9.35
CA ASP A 304 -28.55 1.62 -10.70
C ASP A 304 -29.65 1.87 -11.75
N SER A 305 -30.84 1.28 -11.57
CA SER A 305 -32.03 1.57 -12.41
C SER A 305 -32.50 3.01 -12.24
N ALA A 306 -32.58 3.53 -11.01
CA ALA A 306 -32.96 4.91 -10.74
C ALA A 306 -31.94 5.90 -11.33
N LEU A 307 -30.64 5.61 -11.24
CA LEU A 307 -29.56 6.40 -11.86
C LEU A 307 -29.64 6.40 -13.40
N SER A 308 -30.07 5.31 -14.02
CA SER A 308 -30.28 5.28 -15.48
C SER A 308 -31.52 6.07 -15.91
N ARG A 309 -32.56 6.12 -15.07
CA ARG A 309 -33.78 6.90 -15.34
C ARG A 309 -33.53 8.40 -15.22
N ILE A 310 -32.78 8.84 -14.20
CA ILE A 310 -32.54 10.25 -13.96
C ILE A 310 -31.76 10.91 -15.10
N SER A 311 -30.81 10.19 -15.71
CA SER A 311 -30.04 10.70 -16.85
C SER A 311 -30.89 10.92 -18.12
N LYS A 312 -32.07 10.29 -18.20
CA LYS A 312 -33.00 10.40 -19.34
C LYS A 312 -34.15 11.39 -19.09
N CYS A 313 -34.28 11.88 -17.86
CA CYS A 313 -35.42 12.68 -17.44
C CYS A 313 -35.31 14.15 -17.87
N LYS A 314 -36.20 14.60 -18.77
CA LYS A 314 -36.22 16.00 -19.26
C LYS A 314 -36.95 16.96 -18.32
N ARG A 315 -37.99 16.50 -17.61
CA ARG A 315 -38.83 17.35 -16.73
C ARG A 315 -38.18 17.61 -15.37
N ALA A 316 -38.26 18.84 -14.87
CA ALA A 316 -37.61 19.25 -13.62
C ALA A 316 -38.30 18.69 -12.35
N ALA A 317 -39.62 18.50 -12.37
CA ALA A 317 -40.38 17.97 -11.25
C ALA A 317 -40.10 16.46 -11.04
N GLU A 318 -40.22 15.67 -12.10
CA GLU A 318 -39.90 14.23 -12.11
C GLU A 318 -38.44 13.95 -11.72
N ARG A 319 -37.51 14.82 -12.15
CA ARG A 319 -36.10 14.73 -11.76
C ARG A 319 -35.91 14.95 -10.25
N ARG A 320 -36.63 15.91 -9.66
CA ARG A 320 -36.59 16.17 -8.20
C ARG A 320 -37.11 14.97 -7.40
N GLU A 321 -38.18 14.34 -7.86
CA GLU A 321 -38.75 13.15 -7.23
C GLU A 321 -37.79 11.95 -7.29
N LEU A 322 -37.21 11.69 -8.47
CA LEU A 322 -36.19 10.65 -8.65
C LEU A 322 -34.94 10.91 -7.78
N TYR A 323 -34.52 12.16 -7.61
CA TYR A 323 -33.43 12.52 -6.68
C TYR A 323 -33.76 12.16 -5.23
N GLY A 324 -35.00 12.39 -4.79
CA GLY A 324 -35.48 11.97 -3.47
C GLY A 324 -35.36 10.46 -3.29
N ALA A 325 -35.91 9.69 -4.24
CA ALA A 325 -35.85 8.23 -4.22
C ALA A 325 -34.40 7.69 -4.23
N ILE A 326 -33.52 8.25 -5.06
CA ILE A 326 -32.09 7.88 -5.10
C ILE A 326 -31.42 8.14 -3.76
N LYS A 327 -31.74 9.26 -3.10
CA LYS A 327 -31.16 9.60 -1.79
C LYS A 327 -31.58 8.58 -0.73
N ASP A 328 -32.85 8.18 -0.72
CA ASP A 328 -33.37 7.19 0.22
C ASP A 328 -32.78 5.79 -0.05
N LEU A 329 -32.73 5.35 -1.31
CA LEU A 329 -32.08 4.11 -1.72
C LEU A 329 -30.59 4.08 -1.34
N ARG A 330 -29.85 5.18 -1.53
CA ARG A 330 -28.44 5.29 -1.09
C ARG A 330 -28.31 5.16 0.43
N LYS A 331 -29.21 5.78 1.19
CA LYS A 331 -29.20 5.69 2.66
C LYS A 331 -29.47 4.26 3.12
N GLU A 332 -30.45 3.59 2.50
CA GLU A 332 -30.74 2.19 2.78
C GLU A 332 -29.59 1.27 2.40
N PHE A 333 -29.02 1.43 1.20
CA PHE A 333 -27.86 0.68 0.74
C PHE A 333 -26.70 0.78 1.72
N ARG A 334 -26.31 2.01 2.11
CA ARG A 334 -25.22 2.24 3.07
C ARG A 334 -25.49 1.60 4.44
N ARG A 335 -26.74 1.60 4.89
CA ARG A 335 -27.13 0.98 6.18
C ARG A 335 -26.96 -0.54 6.12
N ARG A 336 -27.51 -1.19 5.08
CA ARG A 336 -27.40 -2.63 4.90
C ARG A 336 -25.94 -3.05 4.68
N GLU A 337 -25.20 -2.28 3.87
CA GLU A 337 -23.80 -2.56 3.56
C GLU A 337 -22.94 -2.50 4.84
N ALA A 338 -23.16 -1.50 5.70
CA ALA A 338 -22.47 -1.39 6.97
C ALA A 338 -22.72 -2.60 7.89
N GLN A 339 -23.94 -3.15 7.90
CA GLN A 339 -24.27 -4.36 8.67
C GLN A 339 -23.50 -5.58 8.16
N VAL A 340 -23.50 -5.81 6.84
CA VAL A 340 -22.79 -6.94 6.21
C VAL A 340 -21.27 -6.81 6.41
N ILE A 341 -20.72 -5.60 6.26
CA ILE A 341 -19.29 -5.33 6.54
C ILE A 341 -18.96 -5.64 7.99
N THR A 342 -19.77 -5.17 8.94
CA THR A 342 -19.54 -5.39 10.38
C THR A 342 -19.53 -6.87 10.72
N GLN A 343 -20.48 -7.64 10.21
CA GLN A 343 -20.53 -9.08 10.42
C GLN A 343 -19.35 -9.81 9.78
N THR A 344 -18.99 -9.45 8.54
CA THR A 344 -17.85 -10.03 7.83
C THR A 344 -16.54 -9.81 8.60
N VAL A 345 -16.29 -8.57 9.02
CA VAL A 345 -15.09 -8.22 9.80
C VAL A 345 -15.11 -8.89 11.17
N ALA A 346 -16.24 -8.87 11.89
CA ALA A 346 -16.38 -9.51 13.19
C ALA A 346 -16.16 -11.03 13.15
N GLY A 347 -16.55 -11.68 12.05
CA GLY A 347 -16.34 -13.12 11.83
C GLY A 347 -14.90 -13.52 11.50
N ALA A 348 -14.03 -12.57 11.15
CA ALA A 348 -12.63 -12.85 10.82
C ALA A 348 -11.74 -12.96 12.05
N GLN A 349 -10.87 -13.97 12.03
CA GLN A 349 -9.78 -14.16 12.98
C GLN A 349 -8.56 -13.32 12.58
N VAL A 350 -8.35 -13.13 11.28
CA VAL A 350 -7.26 -12.33 10.73
C VAL A 350 -7.82 -11.26 9.81
N VAL A 351 -7.50 -10.00 10.09
CA VAL A 351 -7.81 -8.88 9.19
C VAL A 351 -6.49 -8.39 8.61
N LEU A 352 -6.43 -8.21 7.29
CA LEU A 352 -5.24 -7.77 6.58
C LEU A 352 -5.47 -6.42 5.92
N SER A 353 -4.56 -5.47 6.05
CA SER A 353 -4.65 -4.16 5.39
C SER A 353 -3.27 -3.57 5.13
N THR A 354 -3.17 -2.52 4.31
CA THR A 354 -1.97 -1.67 4.39
C THR A 354 -1.95 -0.92 5.73
N LEU A 355 -0.81 -0.36 6.14
CA LEU A 355 -0.71 0.47 7.35
C LEU A 355 -1.73 1.61 7.34
N SER A 356 -1.76 2.40 6.26
CA SER A 356 -2.78 3.42 6.04
C SER A 356 -4.22 2.84 6.04
N GLY A 357 -4.40 1.60 5.55
CA GLY A 357 -5.69 0.89 5.55
C GLY A 357 -6.21 0.50 6.94
N ALA A 358 -5.34 0.41 7.95
CA ALA A 358 -5.73 0.13 9.33
C ALA A 358 -6.60 1.25 9.93
N ALA A 359 -6.47 2.49 9.43
CA ALA A 359 -7.37 3.61 9.75
C ALA A 359 -8.58 3.70 8.79
N SER A 360 -8.99 2.60 8.15
CA SER A 360 -10.17 2.60 7.31
C SER A 360 -11.44 2.87 8.12
N ARG A 361 -12.37 3.61 7.51
CA ARG A 361 -13.68 3.89 8.12
C ARG A 361 -14.47 2.62 8.39
N ASP A 362 -14.30 1.61 7.54
CA ASP A 362 -14.95 0.32 7.70
C ASP A 362 -14.49 -0.34 9.00
N LEU A 363 -13.18 -0.41 9.24
CA LEU A 363 -12.64 -0.99 10.46
C LEU A 363 -13.04 -0.21 11.72
N ALA A 364 -12.94 1.13 11.67
CA ALA A 364 -13.32 2.01 12.77
C ALA A 364 -14.81 1.86 13.16
N LYS A 365 -15.72 1.78 12.17
CA LYS A 365 -17.16 1.60 12.40
C LYS A 365 -17.52 0.24 12.98
N CYS A 366 -16.75 -0.79 12.63
CA CYS A 366 -16.98 -2.14 13.16
C CYS A 366 -16.64 -2.25 14.66
N GLY A 367 -15.92 -1.27 15.24
CA GLY A 367 -15.43 -1.36 16.61
C GLY A 367 -14.55 -2.59 16.84
N ALA A 368 -13.88 -3.07 15.78
CA ALA A 368 -13.09 -4.28 15.84
C ALA A 368 -11.92 -4.10 16.81
N ARG A 369 -11.80 -5.01 17.79
CA ARG A 369 -10.65 -5.11 18.68
C ARG A 369 -9.73 -6.22 18.20
N PHE A 370 -8.44 -5.98 18.33
CA PHE A 370 -7.37 -6.93 18.01
C PHE A 370 -6.51 -7.15 19.25
N ASP A 371 -6.04 -8.39 19.40
CA ASP A 371 -5.12 -8.75 20.47
C ASP A 371 -3.68 -8.48 20.06
N VAL A 372 -3.39 -8.64 18.76
CA VAL A 372 -2.03 -8.50 18.20
C VAL A 372 -2.08 -7.79 16.85
N VAL A 373 -1.14 -6.87 16.65
CA VAL A 373 -0.80 -6.30 15.35
C VAL A 373 0.50 -6.92 14.86
N VAL A 374 0.52 -7.37 13.62
CA VAL A 374 1.73 -7.87 12.94
C VAL A 374 2.01 -6.97 11.75
N ILE A 375 3.20 -6.37 11.66
CA ILE A 375 3.60 -5.52 10.53
C ILE A 375 4.75 -6.23 9.80
N ASP A 376 4.51 -6.68 8.57
CA ASP A 376 5.58 -7.18 7.68
C ASP A 376 6.13 -6.02 6.84
N GLU A 377 7.39 -6.13 6.45
CA GLU A 377 8.17 -5.05 5.83
C GLU A 377 8.14 -3.73 6.62
N ALA A 378 8.19 -3.81 7.96
CA ALA A 378 8.15 -2.65 8.86
C ALA A 378 9.32 -1.66 8.64
N THR A 379 10.43 -2.11 8.05
CA THR A 379 11.60 -1.29 7.72
C THR A 379 11.44 -0.46 6.45
N GLN A 380 10.36 -0.66 5.69
CA GLN A 380 10.02 0.16 4.52
C GLN A 380 8.96 1.23 4.83
N ALA A 381 8.60 1.39 6.12
CA ALA A 381 7.59 2.34 6.57
C ALA A 381 8.17 3.38 7.51
N VAL A 382 7.80 4.65 7.30
CA VAL A 382 8.10 5.71 8.28
C VAL A 382 7.43 5.37 9.61
N GLU A 383 8.07 5.69 10.73
CA GLU A 383 7.58 5.31 12.05
C GLU A 383 6.14 5.81 12.30
N GLY A 384 5.81 7.03 11.87
CA GLY A 384 4.46 7.60 11.98
C GLY A 384 3.37 6.75 11.30
N GLU A 385 3.70 6.05 10.22
CA GLU A 385 2.76 5.16 9.53
C GLU A 385 2.53 3.87 10.32
N CYS A 386 3.57 3.32 10.95
CA CYS A 386 3.44 2.15 11.82
C CYS A 386 2.48 2.40 13.00
N TRP A 387 2.47 3.62 13.54
CA TRP A 387 1.57 4.01 14.63
C TRP A 387 0.08 3.95 14.25
N ILE A 388 -0.27 4.04 12.96
CA ILE A 388 -1.67 3.87 12.51
C ILE A 388 -2.19 2.48 12.89
N ALA A 389 -1.36 1.45 12.70
CA ALA A 389 -1.71 0.08 13.00
C ALA A 389 -1.37 -0.30 14.44
N ALA A 390 -0.23 0.13 14.99
CA ALA A 390 0.23 -0.25 16.32
C ALA A 390 -0.75 0.12 17.44
N LEU A 391 -1.51 1.21 17.28
CA LEU A 391 -2.53 1.63 18.26
C LEU A 391 -3.80 0.75 18.26
N GLN A 392 -3.92 -0.22 17.35
CA GLN A 392 -5.10 -1.09 17.25
C GLN A 392 -5.06 -2.31 18.19
N ALA A 393 -3.92 -2.59 18.83
CA ALA A 393 -3.73 -3.75 19.70
C ALA A 393 -2.69 -3.48 20.81
N PRO A 394 -2.75 -4.20 21.94
CA PRO A 394 -1.76 -4.07 23.02
C PRO A 394 -0.41 -4.74 22.72
N LYS A 395 -0.35 -5.61 21.70
CA LYS A 395 0.85 -6.35 21.30
C LYS A 395 1.20 -6.07 19.83
N LEU A 396 2.50 -5.91 19.56
CA LEU A 396 3.05 -5.60 18.24
C LEU A 396 4.18 -6.57 17.87
N ILE A 397 4.08 -7.17 16.69
CA ILE A 397 5.16 -7.95 16.08
C ILE A 397 5.59 -7.23 14.82
N LEU A 398 6.87 -6.86 14.72
CA LEU A 398 7.42 -6.23 13.52
C LEU A 398 8.34 -7.22 12.82
N ALA A 399 8.13 -7.41 11.53
CA ALA A 399 9.04 -8.17 10.67
C ALA A 399 9.62 -7.23 9.62
N GLY A 400 10.92 -7.35 9.37
CA GLY A 400 11.60 -6.49 8.41
C GLY A 400 13.08 -6.79 8.31
N ASP A 401 13.76 -5.97 7.53
CA ASP A 401 15.20 -5.98 7.39
C ASP A 401 15.70 -4.55 7.18
N HIS A 402 16.48 -4.06 8.13
CA HIS A 402 16.93 -2.67 8.19
C HIS A 402 18.23 -2.46 7.39
N HIS A 403 18.81 -3.54 6.85
CA HIS A 403 19.88 -3.45 5.86
C HIS A 403 19.35 -3.36 4.42
N GLN A 404 18.03 -3.47 4.22
CA GLN A 404 17.36 -3.26 2.94
C GLN A 404 16.85 -1.82 2.81
N LEU A 405 16.05 -1.55 1.76
CA LEU A 405 15.57 -0.22 1.42
C LEU A 405 14.79 0.43 2.59
N PRO A 406 15.16 1.65 3.02
CA PRO A 406 14.40 2.44 3.98
C PRO A 406 13.10 2.98 3.33
N PRO A 407 12.19 3.59 4.12
CA PRO A 407 11.07 4.34 3.55
C PRO A 407 11.56 5.45 2.61
N THR A 408 10.81 5.71 1.54
CA THR A 408 11.12 6.82 0.62
C THR A 408 10.61 8.14 1.19
N VAL A 409 11.53 9.02 1.60
CA VAL A 409 11.25 10.39 2.06
C VAL A 409 11.78 11.36 1.02
N LYS A 410 10.92 12.22 0.47
CA LYS A 410 11.27 13.13 -0.63
C LYS A 410 11.85 14.44 -0.13
N SER A 411 11.38 14.95 1.00
CA SER A 411 11.93 16.15 1.58
C SER A 411 13.27 15.84 2.23
N GLN A 412 14.35 16.39 1.69
CA GLN A 412 15.66 16.35 2.34
C GLN A 412 15.60 17.20 3.61
N ALA A 413 15.34 16.57 4.75
CA ALA A 413 15.45 17.19 6.07
C ALA A 413 16.89 17.01 6.58
N ALA A 414 17.40 17.98 7.35
CA ALA A 414 18.77 17.93 7.88
C ALA A 414 19.02 16.75 8.84
N ASP A 415 17.94 16.17 9.39
CA ASP A 415 18.02 15.25 10.52
C ASP A 415 17.77 13.78 10.16
N ASN A 416 17.37 13.46 8.92
CA ASN A 416 17.02 12.10 8.42
C ASN A 416 16.13 11.26 9.37
N LEU A 417 15.40 11.90 10.28
CA LEU A 417 14.67 11.21 11.35
C LEU A 417 13.48 10.39 10.81
N LEU A 418 12.93 10.80 9.67
CA LEU A 418 11.89 10.03 8.98
C LEU A 418 12.42 8.72 8.36
N ASP A 419 13.73 8.61 8.17
CA ASP A 419 14.38 7.41 7.63
C ASP A 419 14.55 6.34 8.72
N THR A 420 14.63 6.75 9.99
CA THR A 420 14.69 5.80 11.11
C THR A 420 13.32 5.16 11.32
N THR A 421 13.23 3.86 11.03
CA THR A 421 11.99 3.11 11.15
C THR A 421 11.67 2.74 12.61
N LEU A 422 10.40 2.43 12.88
CA LEU A 422 10.00 1.90 14.20
C LEU A 422 10.78 0.63 14.55
N PHE A 423 11.03 -0.23 13.55
CA PHE A 423 11.81 -1.45 13.69
C PHE A 423 13.22 -1.15 14.19
N GLU A 424 13.93 -0.22 13.54
CA GLU A 424 15.29 0.17 13.93
C GLU A 424 15.33 0.79 15.31
N ARG A 425 14.41 1.71 15.62
CA ARG A 425 14.39 2.37 16.93
C ARG A 425 14.19 1.37 18.07
N VAL A 426 13.26 0.43 17.91
CA VAL A 426 13.00 -0.62 18.91
C VAL A 426 14.17 -1.59 19.00
N ARG A 427 14.77 -1.98 17.87
CA ARG A 427 15.95 -2.85 17.83
C ARG A 427 17.15 -2.20 18.52
N THR A 428 17.45 -0.94 18.23
CA THR A 428 18.55 -0.20 18.89
C THR A 428 18.33 -0.12 20.39
N LYS A 429 17.07 -0.01 20.83
CA LYS A 429 16.74 0.11 22.25
C LYS A 429 16.84 -1.20 23.02
N PHE A 430 16.38 -2.31 22.45
CA PHE A 430 16.23 -3.58 23.17
C PHE A 430 17.09 -4.72 22.64
N GLY A 431 17.70 -4.55 21.46
CA GLY A 431 18.61 -5.51 20.85
C GLY A 431 18.02 -6.92 20.74
N SER A 432 18.84 -7.90 21.09
CA SER A 432 18.51 -9.33 21.06
C SER A 432 17.52 -9.75 22.15
N LEU A 433 17.01 -8.84 22.99
CA LEU A 433 15.91 -9.16 23.92
C LEU A 433 14.59 -9.36 23.17
N VAL A 434 14.31 -8.49 22.20
CA VAL A 434 13.06 -8.51 21.43
C VAL A 434 13.28 -8.98 19.99
N CYS A 435 14.51 -8.90 19.47
CA CYS A 435 14.83 -9.18 18.08
C CYS A 435 15.43 -10.58 17.86
N CYS A 436 14.82 -11.36 16.98
CA CYS A 436 15.36 -12.63 16.46
C CYS A 436 15.72 -12.46 14.99
N MET A 437 16.96 -12.74 14.63
CA MET A 437 17.41 -12.78 13.24
C MET A 437 17.28 -14.20 12.67
N LEU A 438 16.73 -14.29 11.47
CA LEU A 438 16.71 -15.53 10.69
C LEU A 438 18.05 -15.69 9.97
N SER A 439 18.68 -16.86 10.07
CA SER A 439 20.05 -17.08 9.57
C SER A 439 20.15 -17.98 8.35
N THR A 440 19.27 -18.98 8.20
CA THR A 440 19.30 -19.88 7.03
C THR A 440 18.52 -19.26 5.86
N GLN A 441 19.17 -19.11 4.70
CA GLN A 441 18.58 -18.59 3.47
C GLN A 441 18.40 -19.67 2.39
N TYR A 442 17.32 -19.56 1.63
CA TYR A 442 16.86 -20.55 0.65
C TYR A 442 16.74 -19.95 -0.78
N ARG A 443 17.60 -18.99 -1.13
CA ARG A 443 17.53 -18.27 -2.42
C ARG A 443 18.85 -18.31 -3.20
N MET A 444 19.95 -17.93 -2.57
CA MET A 444 21.21 -17.60 -3.25
C MET A 444 22.19 -18.77 -3.15
N HIS A 445 23.03 -18.93 -4.17
CA HIS A 445 24.26 -19.73 -4.07
C HIS A 445 25.14 -19.19 -2.92
N GLU A 446 25.94 -20.05 -2.29
CA GLU A 446 26.76 -19.70 -1.12
C GLU A 446 27.70 -18.51 -1.42
N ASP A 447 28.40 -18.52 -2.56
CA ASP A 447 29.28 -17.41 -2.94
C ASP A 447 28.57 -16.07 -3.13
N ILE A 448 27.33 -16.07 -3.66
CA ILE A 448 26.51 -14.85 -3.79
C ILE A 448 26.09 -14.36 -2.39
N MET A 449 25.64 -15.30 -1.56
CA MET A 449 25.21 -15.00 -0.20
C MET A 449 26.35 -14.42 0.64
N ARG A 450 27.57 -14.99 0.55
CA ARG A 450 28.73 -14.62 1.37
C ARG A 450 29.05 -13.13 1.27
N VAL A 451 28.98 -12.54 0.07
CA VAL A 451 29.21 -11.10 -0.14
C VAL A 451 28.25 -10.25 0.69
N SER A 452 26.96 -10.61 0.72
CA SER A 452 25.96 -9.89 1.51
C SER A 452 26.09 -10.21 3.00
N SER A 453 26.33 -11.48 3.35
CA SER A 453 26.48 -11.95 4.72
C SER A 453 27.60 -11.20 5.44
N ASP A 454 28.78 -11.16 4.85
CA ASP A 454 29.99 -10.59 5.48
C ASP A 454 29.90 -9.05 5.60
N ARG A 455 29.28 -8.39 4.62
CA ARG A 455 29.20 -6.92 4.58
C ARG A 455 28.07 -6.33 5.40
N LEU A 456 26.95 -7.05 5.52
CA LEU A 456 25.70 -6.50 6.08
C LEU A 456 25.16 -7.30 7.26
N TYR A 457 25.59 -8.54 7.48
CA TYR A 457 24.97 -9.43 8.45
C TYR A 457 26.00 -10.17 9.32
N ASP A 458 27.17 -9.57 9.53
CA ASP A 458 28.26 -10.07 10.38
C ASP A 458 28.70 -11.53 10.08
N GLY A 459 28.52 -11.99 8.83
CA GLY A 459 28.84 -13.36 8.42
C GLY A 459 27.87 -14.42 8.95
N LEU A 460 26.70 -14.03 9.47
CA LEU A 460 25.76 -14.94 10.16
C LEU A 460 24.81 -15.70 9.23
N LEU A 461 24.74 -15.36 7.93
CA LEU A 461 23.87 -16.07 6.99
C LEU A 461 24.48 -17.42 6.58
N VAL A 462 23.61 -18.42 6.49
CA VAL A 462 23.95 -19.78 6.06
C VAL A 462 23.07 -20.18 4.89
N ALA A 463 23.68 -20.66 3.80
CA ALA A 463 22.92 -21.18 2.67
C ALA A 463 22.36 -22.56 3.00
N ASP A 464 21.07 -22.77 2.76
CA ASP A 464 20.49 -24.10 2.84
C ASP A 464 21.14 -25.04 1.80
N PRO A 465 21.39 -26.32 2.11
CA PRO A 465 22.00 -27.26 1.17
C PRO A 465 21.29 -27.35 -0.18
N ALA A 466 19.97 -27.09 -0.24
CA ALA A 466 19.22 -27.10 -1.49
C ALA A 466 19.60 -25.96 -2.47
N VAL A 467 20.25 -24.90 -1.99
CA VAL A 467 20.64 -23.75 -2.82
C VAL A 467 22.13 -23.42 -2.73
N ALA A 468 22.88 -24.05 -1.82
CA ALA A 468 24.27 -23.67 -1.55
C ALA A 468 25.17 -23.78 -2.79
N SER A 469 24.94 -24.78 -3.64
CA SER A 469 25.80 -25.11 -4.79
C SER A 469 25.10 -25.02 -6.16
N HIS A 470 23.87 -24.51 -6.23
CA HIS A 470 23.11 -24.48 -7.49
C HIS A 470 23.69 -23.47 -8.51
N VAL A 471 23.84 -23.90 -9.75
CA VAL A 471 24.27 -23.04 -10.87
C VAL A 471 23.27 -23.10 -12.01
N LEU A 472 23.39 -22.18 -12.97
CA LEU A 472 22.43 -22.11 -14.09
C LEU A 472 22.50 -23.36 -14.97
N SER A 473 23.69 -23.95 -15.15
CA SER A 473 23.88 -25.17 -15.94
C SER A 473 23.25 -26.43 -15.32
N ASP A 474 22.77 -26.38 -14.07
CA ASP A 474 22.01 -27.47 -13.45
C ASP A 474 20.56 -27.56 -13.98
N LEU A 475 20.09 -26.57 -14.75
CA LEU A 475 18.72 -26.50 -15.26
C LEU A 475 18.59 -27.20 -16.64
N ASP A 476 17.53 -28.00 -16.81
CA ASP A 476 17.27 -28.85 -18.00
C ASP A 476 17.21 -28.12 -19.37
N HIS A 477 17.23 -26.78 -19.39
CA HIS A 477 17.06 -25.95 -20.59
C HIS A 477 18.12 -24.86 -20.73
N ILE A 478 19.24 -24.96 -20.00
CA ILE A 478 20.34 -24.01 -20.07
C ILE A 478 21.54 -24.69 -20.69
N ASP A 479 22.14 -24.03 -21.68
CA ASP A 479 23.37 -24.50 -22.30
C ASP A 479 24.52 -24.41 -21.30
N ASP A 480 25.33 -25.48 -21.25
CA ASP A 480 26.50 -25.56 -20.38
C ASP A 480 27.65 -24.72 -20.95
N THR A 481 27.84 -23.54 -20.40
CA THR A 481 28.81 -22.51 -20.82
C THR A 481 29.67 -22.05 -19.64
N ASP A 482 30.76 -21.33 -19.92
CA ASP A 482 31.62 -20.80 -18.85
C ASP A 482 30.84 -19.86 -17.90
N ASP A 483 29.91 -19.07 -18.43
CA ASP A 483 29.09 -18.13 -17.65
C ASP A 483 27.99 -18.83 -16.83
N THR A 484 27.45 -19.95 -17.30
CA THR A 484 26.36 -20.67 -16.62
C THR A 484 26.85 -21.66 -15.55
N ARG A 485 28.13 -22.02 -15.58
CA ARG A 485 28.82 -22.83 -14.57
C ARG A 485 29.24 -22.07 -13.32
N VAL A 486 29.20 -20.73 -13.36
CA VAL A 486 29.63 -19.89 -12.25
C VAL A 486 28.44 -19.13 -11.66
N PRO A 487 28.42 -18.90 -10.34
CA PRO A 487 27.33 -18.18 -9.68
C PRO A 487 27.43 -16.65 -9.81
N LEU A 488 28.61 -16.13 -10.20
CA LEU A 488 28.90 -14.69 -10.25
C LEU A 488 29.78 -14.38 -11.47
N VAL A 489 29.32 -13.45 -12.30
CA VAL A 489 30.07 -12.84 -13.40
C VAL A 489 30.07 -11.33 -13.19
N PHE A 490 31.23 -10.69 -13.28
CA PHE A 490 31.37 -9.23 -13.24
C PHE A 490 32.04 -8.76 -14.52
N ILE A 491 31.31 -7.99 -15.34
CA ILE A 491 31.83 -7.43 -16.59
C ILE A 491 32.16 -5.96 -16.34
N ASP A 492 33.44 -5.62 -16.36
CA ASP A 492 33.92 -4.26 -16.15
C ASP A 492 33.82 -3.41 -17.42
N THR A 493 33.22 -2.23 -17.31
CA THR A 493 33.00 -1.27 -18.42
C THR A 493 33.85 0.00 -18.33
N ALA A 494 34.71 0.13 -17.31
CA ALA A 494 35.44 1.37 -16.99
C ALA A 494 36.23 1.97 -18.18
N ASP A 495 36.81 1.12 -19.03
CA ASP A 495 37.60 1.53 -20.19
C ASP A 495 36.95 1.17 -21.55
N ALA A 496 35.67 0.76 -21.53
CA ALA A 496 34.94 0.31 -22.72
C ALA A 496 34.27 1.45 -23.51
N GLY A 497 34.44 2.71 -23.08
CA GLY A 497 33.77 3.88 -23.69
C GLY A 497 32.25 3.89 -23.51
N MET A 498 31.70 3.06 -22.61
CA MET A 498 30.28 2.96 -22.30
C MET A 498 29.90 4.01 -21.24
N LEU A 499 29.86 5.27 -21.65
CA LEU A 499 29.56 6.39 -20.76
C LEU A 499 28.05 6.57 -20.53
N GLU A 500 27.70 7.21 -19.40
CA GLU A 500 26.33 7.65 -19.11
C GLU A 500 25.84 8.65 -20.18
N ASP A 501 24.60 8.46 -20.64
CA ASP A 501 23.99 9.22 -21.74
C ASP A 501 23.50 10.59 -21.24
N THR A 502 24.17 11.68 -21.65
CA THR A 502 23.86 13.05 -21.20
C THR A 502 22.68 13.69 -21.93
N ASP A 503 22.36 13.23 -23.15
CA ASP A 503 21.35 13.85 -24.02
C ASP A 503 19.91 13.52 -23.61
N ALA A 504 19.71 12.48 -22.80
CA ALA A 504 18.41 12.13 -22.22
C ALA A 504 17.87 13.23 -21.29
N ALA A 505 18.74 14.09 -20.75
CA ALA A 505 18.38 15.21 -19.90
C ALA A 505 17.76 16.40 -20.69
N GLU A 506 18.13 16.59 -21.97
CA GLU A 506 17.59 17.68 -22.79
C GLU A 506 16.20 17.37 -23.37
N LEU A 507 15.90 16.10 -23.66
CA LEU A 507 14.58 15.67 -24.17
C LEU A 507 13.51 15.60 -23.08
N ARG A 508 13.88 15.37 -21.82
CA ARG A 508 12.97 15.30 -20.67
C ARG A 508 12.88 16.67 -20.00
N GLY A 509 12.17 17.59 -20.65
CA GLY A 509 12.01 18.97 -20.18
C GLY A 509 11.75 19.09 -18.67
N SER A 510 12.70 19.75 -17.99
CA SER A 510 12.75 20.39 -16.66
C SER A 510 11.77 20.07 -15.51
N LEU A 511 10.99 19.00 -15.52
CA LEU A 511 9.98 18.75 -14.48
C LEU A 511 9.87 17.25 -14.19
N SER A 512 10.42 16.87 -13.03
CA SER A 512 10.23 15.63 -12.24
C SER A 512 11.14 14.41 -12.47
N ASP A 513 12.02 14.40 -13.48
CA ASP A 513 12.87 13.22 -13.78
C ASP A 513 14.38 13.57 -13.86
N GLN A 514 14.80 14.67 -13.23
CA GLN A 514 16.15 15.25 -13.36
C GLN A 514 17.31 14.36 -12.87
N ASP A 515 17.04 13.23 -12.21
CA ASP A 515 18.08 12.35 -11.63
C ASP A 515 18.09 10.92 -12.18
N SER A 516 17.23 10.60 -13.17
CA SER A 516 17.26 9.28 -13.80
C SER A 516 18.42 9.21 -14.81
N LYS A 517 19.33 8.27 -14.59
CA LYS A 517 20.49 8.03 -15.47
C LYS A 517 20.24 6.88 -16.44
N LEU A 518 20.93 6.91 -17.58
CA LEU A 518 20.89 5.87 -18.61
C LEU A 518 22.30 5.58 -19.10
N ASN A 519 22.63 4.31 -19.34
CA ASN A 519 23.84 3.91 -20.05
C ASN A 519 23.45 2.96 -21.19
N ARG A 520 23.55 3.41 -22.45
CA ARG A 520 23.19 2.59 -23.61
C ARG A 520 24.19 1.45 -23.85
N GLY A 521 25.46 1.67 -23.54
CA GLY A 521 26.50 0.65 -23.69
C GLY A 521 26.24 -0.53 -22.75
N GLU A 522 26.00 -0.25 -21.47
CA GLU A 522 25.61 -1.28 -20.50
C GLU A 522 24.30 -1.98 -20.87
N ALA A 523 23.33 -1.26 -21.42
CA ALA A 523 22.08 -1.87 -21.89
C ALA A 523 22.33 -2.86 -23.05
N GLN A 524 23.17 -2.51 -24.02
CA GLN A 524 23.53 -3.41 -25.12
C GLN A 524 24.32 -4.63 -24.62
N LEU A 525 25.26 -4.42 -23.70
CA LEU A 525 26.01 -5.51 -23.06
C LEU A 525 25.08 -6.46 -22.30
N THR A 526 24.12 -5.92 -21.55
CA THR A 526 23.11 -6.72 -20.83
C THR A 526 22.27 -7.54 -21.80
N ILE A 527 21.84 -6.96 -22.93
CA ILE A 527 21.11 -7.70 -23.97
C ILE A 527 21.98 -8.83 -24.52
N ALA A 528 23.25 -8.56 -24.83
CA ALA A 528 24.17 -9.55 -25.38
C ALA A 528 24.49 -10.68 -24.39
N HIS A 529 24.49 -10.42 -23.07
CA HIS A 529 24.69 -11.45 -22.06
C HIS A 529 23.42 -12.29 -21.81
N VAL A 530 22.23 -11.72 -22.00
CA VAL A 530 20.94 -12.44 -21.84
C VAL A 530 20.59 -13.28 -23.07
N GLN A 531 21.08 -12.88 -24.26
CA GLN A 531 20.95 -13.63 -25.51
C GLN A 531 21.91 -14.81 -25.55
#